data_AF-A0A915Q9D6-F1
#
_entry.id   AF-A0A915Q9D6-F1
#
_cell.length_a   1.000
_cell.length_b   1.000
_cell.length_c   1.000
_cell.angle_alpha   90.00
_cell.angle_beta   90.00
_cell.angle_gamma   90.00
#
_symmetry.space_group_name_H-M   'P 1'
#
loop_
_entity.id
_entity.type
_entity.pdbx_description
1 polymer ?
#
loop_
_entity_poly.entity_id
_entity_poly.type
_entity_poly.pdbx_seq_one_letter_code
_entity_poly.pdbx_strand_id
1 'polypeptide(L)'
;MNKSIEIKDQNNIVLIDSLGQFFTDIENDNNGRYNIDYVLLNEVEHDNGNTYYEVGMYRTEEVPFSDKVTQDNVELLEDKWLQIDQQGESYVESIFFENEEDAREYIKLVLKGHETFEETAKAIGVIK
;
A
#
# COMPACT_ATOMS: atom_id res chain seq x y z
N MET A 1 -0.10 -20.25 -5.85
CA MET A 1 1.19 -20.88 -5.43
C MET A 1 2.21 -19.79 -5.65
N ASN A 2 2.50 -18.97 -4.62
CA ASN A 2 3.10 -17.65 -4.82
C ASN A 2 4.49 -17.75 -5.46
N LYS A 3 4.54 -17.55 -6.78
CA LYS A 3 5.79 -17.48 -7.54
C LYS A 3 6.08 -16.00 -7.79
N SER A 4 6.55 -15.32 -6.75
CA SER A 4 7.21 -14.03 -6.94
C SER A 4 8.44 -14.21 -7.81
N ILE A 5 8.69 -13.27 -8.71
CA ILE A 5 9.86 -13.29 -9.59
C ILE A 5 10.87 -12.22 -9.16
N GLU A 6 12.14 -12.51 -9.35
CA GLU A 6 13.22 -11.55 -9.14
C GLU A 6 13.56 -10.89 -10.49
N ILE A 7 13.38 -9.58 -10.57
CA ILE A 7 13.73 -8.78 -11.75
C ILE A 7 15.15 -8.24 -11.58
N LYS A 8 16.05 -8.60 -12.49
CA LYS A 8 17.49 -8.28 -12.42
C LYS A 8 17.84 -6.82 -12.69
N ASP A 9 16.96 -6.03 -13.31
CA ASP A 9 17.20 -4.61 -13.60
C ASP A 9 15.92 -3.77 -13.41
N GLN A 10 15.66 -3.36 -12.16
CA GLN A 10 14.48 -2.58 -11.81
C GLN A 10 14.45 -1.16 -12.42
N ASN A 11 15.55 -0.70 -13.04
CA ASN A 11 15.61 0.64 -13.65
C ASN A 11 14.87 0.75 -14.99
N ASN A 12 14.47 -0.37 -15.59
CA ASN A 12 13.83 -0.42 -16.90
C ASN A 12 12.38 -0.91 -16.82
N ILE A 13 11.68 -0.46 -15.78
CA ILE A 13 10.27 -0.75 -15.53
C ILE A 13 9.44 0.49 -15.86
N VAL A 14 8.43 0.32 -16.71
CA VAL A 14 7.50 1.38 -17.10
C VAL A 14 6.12 1.04 -16.60
N LEU A 15 5.50 1.95 -15.84
CA LEU A 15 4.11 1.83 -15.43
C LEU A 15 3.18 1.84 -16.64
N ILE A 16 2.37 0.79 -16.81
CA ILE A 16 1.29 0.71 -17.80
C ILE A 16 0.00 1.20 -17.17
N ASP A 17 -0.40 0.60 -16.04
CA ASP A 17 -1.67 0.89 -15.37
C ASP A 17 -1.55 0.72 -13.84
N SER A 18 -2.38 1.44 -13.09
CA SER A 18 -2.53 1.27 -11.65
C SER A 18 -3.82 0.51 -11.37
N LEU A 19 -3.69 -0.72 -10.89
CA LEU A 19 -4.78 -1.69 -10.76
C LEU A 19 -5.46 -1.67 -9.38
N GLY A 20 -4.86 -0.98 -8.41
CA GLY A 20 -5.46 -0.80 -7.10
C GLY A 20 -4.50 -0.30 -6.02
N GLN A 21 -5.08 0.19 -4.94
CA GLN A 21 -4.41 0.58 -3.71
C GLN A 21 -5.02 -0.19 -2.54
N PHE A 22 -4.18 -0.63 -1.62
CA PHE A 22 -4.58 -1.39 -0.44
C PHE A 22 -3.85 -0.87 0.79
N PHE A 23 -4.52 -0.86 1.93
CA PHE A 23 -3.97 -0.42 3.20
C PHE A 23 -3.62 -1.63 4.07
N THR A 24 -2.42 -1.64 4.66
CA THR A 24 -1.93 -2.76 5.47
C THR A 24 -1.79 -2.41 6.94
N ASP A 25 -1.47 -1.15 7.27
CA ASP A 25 -1.34 -0.72 8.66
C ASP A 25 -1.64 0.77 8.87
N ILE A 26 -2.11 1.11 10.07
CA ILE A 26 -2.38 2.47 10.54
C ILE A 26 -1.90 2.56 11.99
N GLU A 27 -0.69 3.07 12.17
CA GLU A 27 0.00 3.10 13.46
C GLU A 27 -0.03 4.51 14.06
N ASN A 28 -0.37 4.67 15.34
CA ASN A 28 -0.19 5.94 16.04
C ASN A 28 1.25 6.04 16.56
N ASP A 29 1.95 7.13 16.23
CA ASP A 29 3.35 7.34 16.62
C ASP A 29 3.54 7.75 18.10
N ASN A 30 2.44 7.81 18.86
CA ASN A 30 2.31 8.29 20.24
C ASN A 30 2.60 9.79 20.44
N ASN A 31 2.68 10.57 19.36
CA ASN A 31 2.86 12.03 19.37
C ASN A 31 1.71 12.77 18.68
N GLY A 32 0.55 12.13 18.51
CA GLY A 32 -0.60 12.72 17.82
C GLY A 32 -0.44 12.72 16.30
N ARG A 33 0.31 11.76 15.77
CA ARG A 33 0.46 11.51 14.34
C ARG A 33 0.29 10.03 14.03
N TYR A 34 0.15 9.74 12.74
CA TYR A 34 -0.07 8.40 12.25
C TYR A 34 0.92 8.05 11.15
N ASN A 35 1.36 6.81 11.15
CA ASN A 35 2.08 6.21 10.03
C ASN A 35 1.11 5.29 9.31
N ILE A 36 1.12 5.32 7.98
CA ILE A 36 0.19 4.59 7.14
C ILE A 36 1.01 3.76 6.16
N ASP A 37 0.88 2.44 6.29
CA ASP A 37 1.47 1.49 5.36
C ASP A 37 0.41 1.09 4.34
N TYR A 38 0.78 1.21 3.07
CA TYR A 38 -0.11 0.90 1.95
C TYR A 38 0.68 0.28 0.79
N VAL A 39 -0.09 -0.32 -0.11
CA VAL A 39 0.40 -1.14 -1.20
C VAL A 39 -0.27 -0.69 -2.49
N LEU A 40 0.52 -0.51 -3.53
CA LEU A 40 0.03 -0.28 -4.89
C LEU A 40 0.20 -1.55 -5.71
N LEU A 41 -0.85 -1.95 -6.40
CA LEU A 41 -0.80 -2.99 -7.42
C LEU A 41 -0.75 -2.32 -8.78
N ASN A 42 0.34 -2.51 -9.51
CA ASN A 42 0.56 -1.89 -10.81
C ASN A 42 0.80 -2.95 -11.88
N GLU A 43 0.31 -2.69 -13.09
CA GLU A 43 0.74 -3.38 -14.30
C GLU A 43 1.94 -2.63 -14.87
N VAL A 44 3.05 -3.33 -15.10
CA VAL A 44 4.30 -2.72 -15.54
C VAL A 44 4.92 -3.50 -16.71
N GLU A 45 5.55 -2.77 -17.63
CA GLU A 45 6.34 -3.35 -18.71
C GLU A 45 7.83 -3.31 -18.35
N HIS A 46 8.54 -4.42 -18.55
CA HIS A 46 9.99 -4.48 -18.47
C HIS A 46 10.59 -4.40 -19.88
N ASP A 47 11.81 -3.88 -20.02
CA ASP A 47 12.54 -3.80 -21.31
C ASP A 47 12.74 -5.14 -22.05
N ASN A 48 12.46 -6.27 -21.38
CA ASN A 48 12.52 -7.60 -21.95
C ASN A 48 11.27 -7.91 -22.79
N GLY A 49 10.33 -6.96 -22.86
CA GLY A 49 9.07 -7.03 -23.60
C GLY A 49 7.96 -7.78 -22.88
N ASN A 50 8.16 -8.16 -21.60
CA ASN A 50 7.14 -8.82 -20.80
C ASN A 50 6.45 -7.83 -19.86
N THR A 51 5.16 -8.10 -19.64
CA THR A 51 4.35 -7.43 -18.63
C THR A 51 4.40 -8.21 -17.32
N TYR A 52 4.48 -7.47 -16.22
CA TYR A 52 4.45 -8.00 -14.85
C TYR A 52 3.47 -7.22 -13.99
N TYR A 53 3.12 -7.81 -12.86
CA TYR A 53 2.29 -7.20 -11.84
C TYR A 53 3.19 -6.87 -10.65
N GLU A 54 3.42 -5.58 -10.45
CA GLU A 54 4.21 -5.04 -9.34
C GLU A 54 3.30 -4.84 -8.13
N VAL A 55 3.74 -5.38 -6.99
CA VAL A 55 3.23 -5.06 -5.67
C VAL A 55 4.26 -4.16 -4.99
N GLY A 56 4.03 -2.85 -5.07
CA GLY A 56 4.87 -1.84 -4.44
C GLY A 56 4.39 -1.54 -3.02
N MET A 57 5.28 -1.62 -2.03
CA MET A 57 5.00 -1.36 -0.62
C MET A 57 5.59 -0.01 -0.22
N TYR A 58 4.78 0.77 0.48
CA TYR A 58 5.09 2.15 0.81
C TYR A 58 4.63 2.50 2.21
N ARG A 59 5.27 3.53 2.77
CA ARG A 59 4.88 4.13 4.05
C ARG A 59 4.82 5.63 3.94
N THR A 60 3.73 6.20 4.44
CA THR A 60 3.64 7.64 4.76
C THR A 60 3.85 7.81 6.25
N GLU A 61 4.85 8.60 6.63
CA GLU A 61 5.16 8.89 8.04
C GLU A 61 4.54 10.20 8.52
N GLU A 62 4.31 10.30 9.82
CA GLU A 62 3.98 11.55 10.52
C GLU A 62 2.70 12.27 10.04
N VAL A 63 1.68 11.53 9.61
CA VAL A 63 0.38 12.09 9.22
C VAL A 63 -0.27 12.81 10.41
N PRO A 64 -0.50 14.13 10.35
CA PRO A 64 -0.95 14.88 11.51
C PRO A 64 -2.43 14.62 11.77
N PHE A 65 -2.73 13.99 12.89
CA PHE A 65 -4.10 13.73 13.34
C PHE A 65 -4.14 13.65 14.87
N SER A 66 -4.56 14.75 15.49
CA SER A 66 -4.46 14.96 16.94
C SER A 66 -5.47 14.15 17.76
N ASP A 67 -6.54 13.68 17.12
CA ASP A 67 -7.61 12.95 17.79
C ASP A 67 -7.34 11.44 17.78
N LYS A 68 -7.88 10.74 18.78
CA LYS A 68 -7.93 9.28 18.71
C LYS A 68 -8.85 8.89 17.56
N VAL A 69 -8.38 7.99 16.70
CA VAL A 69 -9.21 7.43 15.62
C VAL A 69 -10.34 6.57 16.21
N THR A 70 -11.54 6.79 15.69
CA THR A 70 -12.81 6.12 16.00
C THR A 70 -13.54 5.84 14.70
N GLN A 71 -14.63 5.07 14.78
CA GLN A 71 -15.46 4.79 13.60
C GLN A 71 -16.03 6.06 12.96
N ASP A 72 -16.27 7.12 13.75
CA ASP A 72 -16.86 8.37 13.27
C ASP A 72 -15.85 9.30 12.58
N ASN A 73 -14.54 9.08 12.74
CA ASN A 73 -13.51 10.01 12.24
C ASN A 73 -12.39 9.35 11.44
N VAL A 74 -12.45 8.04 11.17
CA VAL A 74 -11.43 7.33 10.38
C VAL A 74 -11.29 7.88 8.96
N GLU A 75 -12.40 8.27 8.34
CA GLU A 75 -12.41 8.92 7.02
C GLU A 75 -11.71 10.28 7.05
N LEU A 76 -11.76 11.00 8.19
CA LEU A 76 -11.03 12.27 8.33
C LEU A 76 -9.52 12.05 8.38
N LEU A 77 -9.05 10.92 8.91
CA LEU A 77 -7.64 10.56 8.86
C LEU A 77 -7.22 10.22 7.42
N GLU A 78 -8.03 9.46 6.70
CA GLU A 78 -7.79 9.17 5.27
C GLU A 78 -7.72 10.45 4.44
N ASP A 79 -8.68 11.36 4.60
CA ASP A 79 -8.68 12.67 3.94
C ASP A 79 -7.41 13.47 4.25
N LYS A 80 -6.90 13.39 5.49
CA LYS A 80 -5.66 14.04 5.91
C LYS A 80 -4.44 13.42 5.25
N TRP A 81 -4.41 12.10 5.16
CA TRP A 81 -3.36 11.37 4.47
C TRP A 81 -3.32 11.71 2.98
N LEU A 82 -4.47 11.71 2.29
CA LEU A 82 -4.57 12.10 0.87
C LEU A 82 -4.17 13.56 0.60
N GLN A 83 -4.25 14.44 1.61
CA GLN A 83 -3.80 15.83 1.52
C GLN A 83 -2.29 16.00 1.68
N ILE A 84 -1.62 15.03 2.30
CA ILE A 84 -0.15 15.04 2.38
C ILE A 84 0.34 14.72 0.97
N ASP A 85 1.25 15.56 0.48
CA ASP A 85 1.91 15.31 -0.78
C ASP A 85 2.61 13.94 -0.69
N GLN A 86 2.03 12.96 -1.36
CA GLN A 86 2.51 11.60 -1.51
C GLN A 86 3.93 11.55 -2.11
N GLN A 87 4.51 12.67 -2.53
CA GLN A 87 5.93 12.78 -2.85
C GLN A 87 6.88 12.59 -1.65
N GLY A 88 6.37 12.58 -0.41
CA GLY A 88 7.12 12.20 0.80
C GLY A 88 7.08 10.70 1.12
N GLU A 89 6.45 9.88 0.27
CA GLU A 89 6.33 8.44 0.46
C GLU A 89 7.70 7.77 0.52
N SER A 90 7.93 7.03 1.60
CA SER A 90 9.09 6.16 1.70
C SER A 90 8.75 4.86 1.00
N TYR A 91 9.23 4.71 -0.24
CA TYR A 91 9.30 3.42 -0.91
C TYR A 91 10.03 2.42 -0.01
N VAL A 92 9.36 1.32 0.33
CA VAL A 92 9.94 0.27 1.17
C VAL A 92 10.58 -0.78 0.26
N GLU A 93 9.78 -1.46 -0.56
CA GLU A 93 10.23 -2.47 -1.52
C GLU A 93 9.12 -2.80 -2.54
N SER A 94 9.47 -3.49 -3.63
CA SER A 94 8.53 -4.01 -4.63
C SER A 94 8.75 -5.50 -4.87
N ILE A 95 7.64 -6.22 -5.10
CA ILE A 95 7.65 -7.64 -5.48
C ILE A 95 6.88 -7.81 -6.79
N PHE A 96 7.41 -8.60 -7.71
CA PHE A 96 6.83 -8.78 -9.05
C PHE A 96 6.21 -10.16 -9.21
N PHE A 97 5.14 -10.23 -9.99
CA PHE A 97 4.39 -11.44 -10.31
C PHE A 97 4.12 -11.52 -11.82
N GLU A 98 4.01 -12.74 -12.35
CA GLU A 98 3.68 -12.97 -13.76
C GLU A 98 2.17 -12.79 -14.05
N ASN A 99 1.32 -12.86 -13.04
CA ASN A 99 -0.13 -12.72 -13.18
C ASN A 99 -0.74 -11.90 -12.03
N GLU A 100 -1.86 -11.23 -12.33
CA GLU A 100 -2.57 -10.36 -11.40
C GLU A 100 -3.13 -11.11 -10.19
N GLU A 101 -3.61 -12.34 -10.40
CA GLU A 101 -4.27 -13.15 -9.36
C GLU A 101 -3.30 -13.47 -8.23
N ASP A 102 -2.10 -13.96 -8.54
CA ASP A 102 -1.06 -14.25 -7.54
C ASP A 102 -0.63 -12.97 -6.80
N ALA A 103 -0.57 -11.81 -7.49
CA ALA A 103 -0.24 -10.53 -6.87
C ALA A 103 -1.34 -10.11 -5.88
N ARG A 104 -2.61 -10.19 -6.27
CA ARG A 104 -3.77 -9.91 -5.40
C ARG A 104 -3.85 -10.89 -4.22
N GLU A 105 -3.60 -12.17 -4.46
CA GLU A 105 -3.54 -13.18 -3.39
C GLU A 105 -2.41 -12.86 -2.41
N TYR A 106 -1.24 -12.43 -2.89
CA TYR A 106 -0.13 -12.02 -2.04
C TYR A 106 -0.52 -10.83 -1.16
N ILE A 107 -1.09 -9.77 -1.74
CA ILE A 107 -1.56 -8.59 -0.99
C ILE A 107 -2.54 -9.01 0.10
N LYS A 108 -3.56 -9.79 -0.25
CA LYS A 108 -4.63 -10.17 0.67
C LYS A 108 -4.18 -11.15 1.76
N LEU A 109 -3.41 -12.17 1.37
CA LEU A 109 -3.10 -13.31 2.25
C LEU A 109 -1.80 -13.12 3.02
N VAL A 110 -0.80 -12.48 2.42
CA VAL A 110 0.51 -12.28 3.03
C VAL A 110 0.61 -10.90 3.67
N LEU A 111 0.36 -9.83 2.90
CA LEU A 111 0.45 -8.47 3.42
C LEU A 111 -0.75 -8.04 4.25
N LYS A 112 -1.86 -8.81 4.20
CA LYS A 112 -3.13 -8.50 4.87
C LYS A 112 -3.69 -7.14 4.44
N GLY A 113 -3.50 -6.77 3.17
CA GLY A 113 -4.03 -5.53 2.63
C GLY A 113 -5.57 -5.55 2.52
N HIS A 114 -6.18 -4.40 2.80
CA HIS A 114 -7.61 -4.15 2.62
C HIS A 114 -7.85 -2.98 1.67
N GLU A 115 -9.01 -2.92 1.02
CA GLU A 115 -9.29 -1.91 0.00
C GLU A 115 -9.65 -0.54 0.60
N THR A 116 -10.05 -0.52 1.87
CA THR A 116 -10.50 0.72 2.54
C THR A 116 -9.78 0.95 3.85
N PHE A 117 -9.63 2.24 4.18
CA PHE A 117 -9.04 2.70 5.43
C PHE A 117 -9.78 2.16 6.66
N GLU A 118 -11.11 2.13 6.59
CA GLU A 118 -11.97 1.62 7.67
C GLU A 118 -11.77 0.12 7.91
N GLU A 119 -11.67 -0.69 6.84
CA GLU A 119 -11.43 -2.13 6.96
C GLU A 119 -10.08 -2.42 7.62
N THR A 120 -9.02 -1.72 7.20
CA THR A 120 -7.70 -1.85 7.83
C THR A 120 -7.75 -1.43 9.28
N ALA A 121 -8.32 -0.26 9.60
CA ALA A 121 -8.42 0.24 10.97
C ALA A 121 -9.18 -0.74 11.90
N LYS A 122 -10.20 -1.44 11.39
CA LYS A 122 -10.90 -2.51 12.11
C LYS A 122 -10.03 -3.75 12.27
N ALA A 123 -9.38 -4.20 11.19
CA ALA A 123 -8.59 -5.42 11.18
C ALA A 123 -7.41 -5.37 12.16
N ILE A 124 -6.75 -4.21 12.29
CA ILE A 124 -5.62 -4.00 13.19
C ILE A 124 -6.03 -3.50 14.60
N GLY A 125 -7.33 -3.24 14.80
CA GLY A 125 -7.89 -2.85 16.10
C GLY A 125 -7.71 -1.38 16.51
N VAL A 126 -7.43 -0.49 15.56
CA VAL A 126 -7.46 0.97 15.77
C VAL A 126 -8.88 1.42 16.12
N ILE A 127 -9.88 0.86 15.45
CA ILE A 127 -11.32 1.04 15.73
C ILE A 127 -12.01 -0.30 15.99
N LYS A 128 -13.22 -0.24 16.56
CA LYS A 128 -14.03 -1.43 16.90
C LYS A 128 -15.14 -1.66 15.89
#